data_AF-U1GEI3-F1
#
_entry.id   AF-U1GEI3-F1
#
_cell.length_a   1.000
_cell.length_b   1.000
_cell.length_c   1.000
_cell.angle_alpha   90.00
_cell.angle_beta   90.00
_cell.angle_gamma   90.00
#
_symmetry.space_group_name_H-M   'P 1'
#
loop_
_entity.id
_entity.type
_entity.pdbx_description
1 polymer ?
#
loop_
_entity_poly.entity_id
_entity_poly.type
_entity_poly.pdbx_seq_one_letter_code
_entity_poly.pdbx_strand_id
1 'polypeptide(L)' 'MSTQTYFRITLMRSAIGLPYKSTGVLKALGLRKRMATVFHPVTPAVAGQIMKEVHMERVPDPGFYIERRLGEER' A
#
# COMPACT_ATOMS: atom_id res chain seq x y z
N MET A 1 14.97 -2.46 -22.60
CA MET A 1 13.65 -2.41 -21.93
C MET A 1 13.87 -2.32 -20.43
N SER A 2 13.48 -1.21 -19.81
CA SER A 2 13.54 -1.05 -18.36
C SER A 2 12.33 -1.73 -17.72
N THR A 3 12.55 -2.75 -16.91
CA THR A 3 11.49 -3.44 -16.16
C THR A 3 10.98 -2.55 -15.04
N GLN A 4 9.85 -1.87 -15.25
CA GLN A 4 9.24 -1.08 -14.19
C GLN A 4 8.68 -2.01 -13.11
N THR A 5 9.13 -1.79 -11.87
CA THR A 5 8.63 -2.54 -10.71
C THR A 5 7.51 -1.75 -10.06
N TYR A 6 6.45 -2.43 -9.61
CA TYR A 6 5.29 -1.82 -8.97
C TYR A 6 5.05 -2.43 -7.59
N PHE A 7 4.53 -1.61 -6.69
CA PHE A 7 3.89 -2.05 -5.46
C PHE A 7 2.40 -2.28 -5.74
N ARG A 8 1.95 -3.50 -5.49
CA ARG A 8 0.53 -3.83 -5.39
C ARG A 8 0.14 -3.74 -3.92
N ILE A 9 -0.73 -2.79 -3.59
CA ILE A 9 -1.19 -2.54 -2.23
C ILE A 9 -2.67 -2.92 -2.15
N THR A 10 -3.03 -3.80 -1.23
CA THR A 10 -4.40 -4.26 -1.04
C THR A 10 -4.89 -3.96 0.37
N LEU A 11 -6.01 -3.26 0.51
CA LEU A 11 -6.64 -3.00 1.81
C LEU A 11 -7.49 -4.20 2.23
N MET A 12 -6.94 -5.13 3.01
CA MET A 12 -7.62 -6.38 3.39
C MET A 12 -8.74 -6.19 4.44
N ARG A 13 -8.66 -5.16 5.28
CA ARG A 13 -9.58 -4.88 6.39
C ARG A 13 -10.01 -3.42 6.36
N SER A 14 -11.10 -3.11 7.04
CA SER A 14 -11.59 -1.74 7.10
C SER A 14 -10.60 -0.82 7.81
N ALA A 15 -10.58 0.46 7.42
CA ALA A 15 -9.79 1.50 8.05
C ALA A 15 -10.36 1.97 9.42
N ILE A 16 -11.42 1.32 9.92
CA ILE A 16 -12.09 1.65 11.18
C ILE A 16 -11.16 1.33 12.36
N GLY A 17 -11.00 2.28 13.27
CA GLY A 17 -10.14 2.13 14.45
C GLY A 17 -8.64 2.36 14.18
N LEU A 18 -8.25 2.66 12.94
CA LEU A 18 -6.88 3.09 12.64
C LEU A 18 -6.67 4.57 13.03
N PRO A 19 -5.43 4.95 13.43
CA PRO A 19 -5.09 6.35 13.66
C PRO A 19 -5.37 7.22 12.44
N TYR A 20 -5.74 8.49 12.68
CA TYR A 20 -6.09 9.44 11.62
C TYR A 20 -5.00 9.54 10.53
N LYS A 21 -3.72 9.54 10.93
CA LYS A 21 -2.57 9.56 10.02
C LYS A 21 -2.61 8.40 9.02
N SER A 22 -2.76 7.17 9.52
CA SER A 22 -2.84 5.97 8.69
C SER A 22 -4.06 5.99 7.76
N THR A 23 -5.22 6.43 8.24
CA THR A 23 -6.42 6.57 7.39
C THR A 23 -6.25 7.63 6.29
N GLY A 24 -5.52 8.72 6.57
CA GLY A 24 -5.17 9.75 5.60
C GLY A 24 -4.26 9.20 4.50
N VAL A 25 -3.25 8.42 4.88
CA VAL A 25 -2.34 7.75 3.94
C VAL A 25 -3.09 6.77 3.05
N LEU A 26 -3.94 5.91 3.62
CA LEU A 26 -4.77 4.98 2.84
C LEU A 26 -5.65 5.73 1.83
N LYS A 27 -6.29 6.84 2.24
CA LYS A 27 -7.07 7.69 1.33
C LYS A 27 -6.21 8.31 0.23
N ALA A 28 -5.01 8.79 0.56
CA ALA A 28 -4.08 9.38 -0.40
C ALA A 28 -3.56 8.34 -1.42
N LEU A 29 -3.37 7.09 -0.99
CA LEU A 29 -3.00 5.98 -1.86
C LEU A 29 -4.16 5.49 -2.74
N GLY A 30 -5.40 5.94 -2.50
CA GLY A 30 -6.61 5.53 -3.22
C GLY A 30 -7.38 4.37 -2.58
N LEU A 31 -6.96 3.89 -1.41
CA LEU A 31 -7.56 2.78 -0.69
C LEU A 31 -8.74 3.25 0.17
N ARG A 32 -9.91 3.34 -0.44
CA ARG A 32 -11.15 3.83 0.20
C ARG A 32 -12.07 2.74 0.72
N LYS A 33 -12.00 1.53 0.15
CA LYS A 33 -12.89 0.40 0.47
C LYS A 33 -12.06 -0.85 0.76
N ARG A 34 -12.62 -1.76 1.57
CA ARG A 34 -12.03 -3.09 1.80
C ARG A 34 -11.88 -3.84 0.47
N MET A 35 -10.82 -4.62 0.36
CA MET A 35 -10.34 -5.35 -0.81
C MET A 35 -9.96 -4.48 -2.02
N ALA A 36 -9.92 -3.15 -1.87
CA ALA A 36 -9.39 -2.29 -2.91
C ALA A 36 -7.89 -2.58 -3.11
N THR A 37 -7.49 -2.68 -4.38
CA THR A 37 -6.10 -2.87 -4.79
C THR A 37 -5.67 -1.67 -5.61
N VAL A 38 -4.51 -1.10 -5.29
CA VAL A 38 -3.89 -0.01 -6.06
C VAL A 38 -2.47 -0.41 -6.46
N PHE A 39 -2.02 0.08 -7.61
CA PHE A 39 -0.68 -0.16 -8.12
C PHE A 39 0.07 1.16 -8.16
N HIS A 40 1.24 1.20 -7.51
CA HIS A 40 2.12 2.36 -7.49
C HIS A 40 3.51 2.00 -8.01
N PRO A 41 4.16 2.81 -8.85
CA PRO A 41 5.51 2.53 -9.31
C PRO A 41 6.49 2.56 -8.13
N VAL A 42 7.46 1.66 -8.14
CA VAL A 42 8.53 1.60 -7.14
C VAL A 42 9.54 2.70 -7.47
N THR A 43 9.28 3.90 -6.95
CA THR A 43 10.24 5.00 -6.93
C THR A 43 10.80 5.17 -5.51
N PRO A 44 12.01 5.71 -5.33
CA PRO A 44 12.59 5.91 -3.99
C PRO A 44 11.69 6.75 -3.07
N ALA A 45 11.02 7.76 -3.61
CA ALA A 45 10.08 8.61 -2.88
C ALA A 45 8.85 7.82 -2.40
N VAL A 46 8.22 7.04 -3.29
CA VAL A 46 7.04 6.23 -2.99
C VAL A 46 7.38 5.09 -2.02
N ALA A 47 8.53 4.44 -2.20
CA ALA A 47 9.00 3.37 -1.33
C ALA A 47 9.19 3.85 0.12
N GLY A 48 9.83 5.01 0.31
CA GLY A 48 10.03 5.57 1.65
C GLY A 48 8.72 5.94 2.34
N GLN A 49 7.77 6.55 1.60
CA GLN A 49 6.47 6.94 2.15
C GLN A 49 5.60 5.72 2.51
N ILE A 50 5.62 4.69 1.66
CA ILE A 50 4.95 3.42 1.94
C ILE A 50 5.59 2.75 3.16
N MET A 51 6.91 2.53 3.18
CA MET A 51 7.58 1.82 4.28
C MET A 51 7.46 2.53 5.64
N LYS A 52 7.43 3.86 5.66
CA LYS A 52 7.35 4.64 6.90
C LYS A 52 5.96 4.57 7.56
N GLU A 53 4.91 4.64 6.75
CA GLU A 53 3.52 4.69 7.24
C GLU A 53 2.89 3.29 7.32
N VAL A 54 3.46 2.33 6.60
CA VAL A 54 3.10 0.91 6.62
C VAL A 54 4.15 0.15 7.41
N HIS A 55 3.98 0.09 8.72
CA HIS A 55 4.77 -0.82 9.53
C HIS A 55 4.46 -2.26 9.10
N MET A 56 5.45 -2.95 8.54
CA MET A 56 5.38 -4.35 8.08
C MET A 56 5.43 -5.36 9.23
N GLU A 57 5.07 -4.97 10.44
CA GLU A 57 5.19 -5.86 11.59
C GLU A 57 3.81 -6.28 12.08
N ARG A 58 3.54 -7.57 11.95
CA ARG A 58 2.37 -8.22 12.51
C ARG A 58 2.30 -7.92 14.00
N VAL A 59 1.31 -7.13 14.44
CA VAL A 59 0.30 -7.41 15.49
C VAL A 59 -0.48 -6.11 15.80
N PRO A 60 -1.82 -6.11 15.86
CA PRO A 60 -2.76 -7.12 15.41
C PRO A 60 -3.09 -6.88 13.92
N ASP A 61 -2.08 -6.88 13.05
CA ASP A 61 -2.15 -6.62 11.60
C ASP A 61 -2.83 -5.28 11.22
N PRO A 62 -2.19 -4.33 10.53
CA PRO A 62 -2.84 -3.05 10.19
C PRO A 62 -3.94 -3.20 9.11
N GLY A 63 -4.14 -4.41 8.59
CA GLY A 63 -5.29 -4.76 7.75
C GLY A 63 -5.08 -4.52 6.27
N PHE A 64 -3.84 -4.51 5.80
CA PHE A 64 -3.51 -4.34 4.39
C PHE A 64 -2.18 -5.01 4.04
N TYR A 65 -2.01 -5.37 2.77
CA TYR A 65 -0.91 -6.19 2.25
C TYR A 65 -0.21 -5.48 1.09
N ILE A 66 1.13 -5.51 1.09
CA ILE A 66 1.96 -4.92 0.04
C ILE A 66 2.79 -6.01 -0.61
N GLU A 67 2.66 -6.14 -1.93
CA GLU A 67 3.42 -7.05 -2.75
C GLU A 67 4.24 -6.24 -3.76
N ARG A 68 5.54 -6.54 -3.88
CA ARG A 68 6.38 -5.99 -4.95
C ARG A 68 6.29 -6.93 -6.16
N ARG A 69 5.72 -6.47 -7.27
CA ARG A 69 5.70 -7.21 -8.54
C ARG A 69 6.53 -6.49 -9.60
N LEU A 70 7.29 -7.24 -10.40
CA LEU A 70 7.74 -6.72 -11.69
C LEU A 70 6.48 -6.54 -12.56
N GLY A 71 6.34 -5.38 -13.20
CA GLY A 71 5.22 -5.14 -14.09
C GLY A 71 5.30 -6.05 -15.31
N GLU A 72 4.39 -7.02 -15.41
CA GLU A 72 3.82 -7.39 -16.71
C GLU A 72 2.82 -6.29 -17.05
N GLU A 73 3.18 -5.44 -18.01
CA GLU A 73 2.24 -4.52 -18.66
C GLU A 73 1.05 -5.35 -19.18
N ARG A 74 -0.16 -4.98 -18.79
CA ARG A 74 -1.40 -5.44 -19.44
C ARG A 74 -1.99 -4.30 -20.23
#